data_AF-A0ABC8R8J8-F1
#
_entry.id   AF-A0ABC8R8J8-F1
#
_cell.length_a   1.000
_cell.length_b   1.000
_cell.length_c   1.000
_cell.angle_alpha   90.00
_cell.angle_beta   90.00
_cell.angle_gamma   90.00
#
_symmetry.space_group_name_H-M   'P 1'
#
loop_
_entity.id
_entity.type
_entity.pdbx_description
1 polymer ?
#
loop_
_entity_poly.entity_id
_entity_poly.type
_entity_poly.pdbx_seq_one_letter_code
_entity_poly.pdbx_strand_id
1 'polypeptide(L)'
;MSGSRAKTMAASAEYVKHIESYVDSSSSATQQAASVDAIAALLKNDMLTVEALVKEMEMYLTTTDSIIRARGILLLGELLTKLASKLLDNATIHSLIGFFTERL
;
A
#
# COMPACT_ATOMS: atom_id res chain seq x y z
N MET A 1 3.29 10.50 -29.66
CA MET A 1 3.68 10.18 -28.26
C MET A 1 3.09 11.20 -27.29
N SER A 2 1.89 10.96 -26.75
CA SER A 2 1.31 11.83 -25.69
C SER A 2 0.22 11.14 -24.84
N GLY A 3 0.32 9.82 -24.63
CA GLY A 3 -0.71 9.04 -23.90
C GLY A 3 -0.25 8.31 -22.64
N SER A 4 1.07 8.21 -22.40
CA SER A 4 1.61 7.35 -21.33
C SER A 4 1.71 8.07 -19.97
N ARG A 5 2.01 9.38 -19.95
CA ARG A 5 2.22 10.16 -18.71
C ARG A 5 0.94 10.43 -17.92
N ALA A 6 -0.19 10.63 -18.60
CA ALA A 6 -1.48 10.90 -17.95
C ALA A 6 -2.09 9.64 -17.30
N LYS A 7 -1.83 8.45 -17.87
CA LYS A 7 -2.31 7.17 -17.33
C LYS A 7 -1.60 6.80 -16.02
N THR A 8 -0.36 7.21 -15.84
CA THR A 8 0.42 7.00 -14.61
C THR A 8 -0.03 7.89 -13.46
N MET A 9 -0.38 9.17 -13.71
CA MET A 9 -0.84 10.08 -12.64
C MET A 9 -2.26 9.79 -12.13
N ALA A 10 -3.13 9.21 -12.96
CA ALA A 10 -4.45 8.78 -12.53
C ALA A 10 -4.39 7.52 -11.63
N ALA A 11 -3.52 6.57 -11.97
CA ALA A 11 -3.29 5.38 -11.17
C ALA A 11 -2.67 5.71 -9.79
N SER A 12 -1.86 6.77 -9.70
CA SER A 12 -1.28 7.17 -8.42
C SER A 12 -2.28 7.76 -7.42
N ALA A 13 -3.42 8.27 -7.88
CA ALA A 13 -4.46 8.81 -6.99
C ALA A 13 -5.49 7.75 -6.54
N GLU A 14 -5.61 6.63 -7.24
CA GLU A 14 -6.66 5.64 -6.99
C GLU A 14 -6.30 4.68 -5.85
N TYR A 15 -5.04 4.25 -5.76
CA TYR A 15 -4.60 3.40 -4.64
C TYR A 15 -4.60 4.13 -3.30
N VAL A 16 -4.36 5.44 -3.30
CA VAL A 16 -4.42 6.27 -2.08
C VAL A 16 -5.83 6.23 -1.47
N LYS A 17 -6.88 6.29 -2.29
CA LYS A 17 -8.26 6.17 -1.80
C LYS A 17 -8.54 4.82 -1.15
N HIS A 18 -7.90 3.76 -1.63
CA HIS A 18 -8.00 2.44 -1.00
C HIS A 18 -7.24 2.40 0.33
N ILE A 19 -6.10 3.09 0.45
CA ILE A 19 -5.41 3.25 1.73
C ILE A 19 -6.30 4.01 2.70
N GLU A 20 -6.80 5.18 2.31
CA GLU A 20 -7.71 6.03 3.10
C GLU A 20 -8.95 5.27 3.55
N SER A 21 -9.60 4.53 2.62
CA SER A 21 -10.75 3.71 2.94
C SER A 21 -10.43 2.58 3.92
N TYR A 22 -9.23 2.00 3.89
CA TYR A 22 -8.85 0.95 4.82
C TYR A 22 -8.55 1.50 6.22
N VAL A 23 -7.82 2.62 6.30
CA VAL A 23 -7.43 3.23 7.59
C VAL A 23 -8.58 3.96 8.28
N ASP A 24 -9.64 4.30 7.54
CA ASP A 24 -10.84 4.86 8.14
C ASP A 24 -11.53 3.84 9.06
N SER A 25 -11.64 4.21 10.33
CA SER A 25 -12.34 3.45 11.36
C SER A 25 -13.84 3.27 11.11
N SER A 26 -14.45 4.14 10.29
CA SER A 26 -15.85 4.07 9.93
C SER A 26 -16.14 3.05 8.83
N SER A 27 -15.11 2.62 8.09
CA SER A 27 -15.24 1.62 7.04
C SER A 27 -15.60 0.24 7.60
N SER A 28 -16.53 -0.44 6.92
CA SER A 28 -16.86 -1.82 7.21
C SER A 28 -15.70 -2.77 6.87
N ALA A 29 -15.71 -3.95 7.49
CA ALA A 29 -14.76 -5.01 7.19
C ALA A 29 -14.74 -5.39 5.70
N THR A 30 -15.90 -5.38 5.04
CA THR A 30 -16.00 -5.65 3.60
C THR A 30 -15.32 -4.58 2.76
N GLN A 31 -15.46 -3.29 3.12
CA GLN A 31 -14.78 -2.19 2.42
C GLN A 31 -13.27 -2.23 2.63
N GLN A 32 -12.82 -2.58 3.83
CA GLN A 32 -11.40 -2.78 4.14
C GLN A 32 -10.83 -3.94 3.31
N ALA A 33 -11.48 -5.10 3.30
CA ALA A 33 -11.05 -6.26 2.51
C ALA A 33 -11.00 -5.92 1.01
N ALA A 34 -12.01 -5.22 0.49
CA ALA A 34 -12.03 -4.78 -0.91
C ALA A 34 -10.87 -3.83 -1.24
N SER A 35 -10.49 -2.95 -0.30
CA SER A 35 -9.35 -2.04 -0.46
C SER A 35 -8.02 -2.79 -0.51
N VAL A 36 -7.84 -3.79 0.37
CA VAL A 36 -6.67 -4.67 0.36
C VAL A 36 -6.57 -5.43 -0.97
N ASP A 37 -7.67 -6.02 -1.43
CA ASP A 37 -7.69 -6.76 -2.69
C ASP A 37 -7.39 -5.86 -3.90
N ALA A 38 -7.91 -4.63 -3.91
CA ALA A 38 -7.63 -3.66 -4.96
C ALA A 38 -6.13 -3.28 -5.00
N ILE A 39 -5.55 -2.92 -3.86
CA ILE A 39 -4.12 -2.57 -3.78
C ILE A 39 -3.25 -3.79 -4.14
N ALA A 40 -3.58 -4.97 -3.62
CA ALA A 40 -2.86 -6.20 -3.94
C ALA A 40 -2.91 -6.52 -5.43
N ALA A 41 -4.04 -6.28 -6.10
CA ALA A 41 -4.15 -6.44 -7.55
C ALA A 41 -3.23 -5.48 -8.30
N LEU A 42 -3.15 -4.21 -7.88
CA LEU A 42 -2.22 -3.23 -8.48
C LEU A 42 -0.76 -3.65 -8.31
N LEU A 43 -0.37 -4.08 -7.11
CA LEU A 43 0.98 -4.57 -6.82
C LEU A 43 1.31 -5.83 -7.63
N LYS A 44 0.36 -6.78 -7.74
CA LYS A 44 0.56 -8.03 -8.49
C LYS A 44 0.77 -7.79 -9.98
N ASN A 45 0.03 -6.86 -10.55
CA ASN A 45 0.10 -6.51 -11.97
C ASN A 45 1.15 -5.44 -12.29
N ASP A 46 2.05 -5.12 -11.35
CA ASP A 46 3.13 -4.12 -11.51
C ASP A 46 2.63 -2.72 -11.89
N MET A 47 1.36 -2.42 -11.57
CA MET A 47 0.74 -1.11 -11.75
C MET A 47 1.03 -0.17 -10.58
N LEU A 48 1.43 -0.73 -9.44
CA LEU A 48 1.94 -0.04 -8.26
C LEU A 48 3.23 -0.74 -7.83
N THR A 49 4.30 0.01 -7.59
CA THR A 49 5.53 -0.56 -7.03
C THR A 49 5.42 -0.61 -5.51
N VAL A 50 6.09 -1.59 -4.90
CA VAL A 50 6.18 -1.68 -3.44
C VAL A 50 6.84 -0.43 -2.86
N GLU A 51 7.88 0.11 -3.51
CA GLU A 51 8.53 1.35 -3.09
C GLU A 51 7.56 2.55 -3.05
N ALA A 52 6.75 2.73 -4.10
CA ALA A 52 5.78 3.82 -4.15
C ALA A 52 4.70 3.68 -3.06
N LEU A 53 4.21 2.45 -2.83
CA LEU A 53 3.30 2.17 -1.73
C LEU A 53 3.93 2.51 -0.38
N VAL A 54 5.13 2.02 -0.13
CA VAL A 54 5.84 2.19 1.14
C VAL A 54 6.10 3.67 1.43
N LYS A 55 6.46 4.45 0.41
CA LYS A 55 6.60 5.90 0.51
C LYS A 55 5.29 6.60 0.86
N GLU A 56 4.18 6.19 0.23
CA GLU A 56 2.86 6.72 0.57
C GLU A 56 2.45 6.36 2.01
N MET A 57 2.77 5.14 2.45
CA MET A 57 2.44 4.66 3.79
C MET A 57 3.16 5.43 4.90
N GLU A 58 4.25 6.15 4.61
CA GLU A 58 5.01 6.93 5.59
C GLU A 58 4.13 7.87 6.42
N MET A 59 3.19 8.60 5.79
CA MET A 59 2.31 9.52 6.52
C MET A 59 1.36 8.81 7.48
N TYR A 60 0.92 7.60 7.13
CA TYR A 60 -0.02 6.81 7.93
C TYR A 60 0.70 6.10 9.08
N LEU A 61 1.96 5.73 8.91
CA LEU A 61 2.74 5.04 9.94
C LEU A 61 3.37 6.00 10.96
N THR A 62 3.58 7.26 10.59
CA THR A 62 4.22 8.26 11.46
C THR A 62 3.24 9.26 12.09
N THR A 63 1.95 9.16 11.77
CA THR A 63 0.90 9.98 12.39
C THR A 63 0.81 9.77 13.90
N THR A 64 0.39 10.81 14.63
CA THR A 64 0.13 10.74 16.07
C THR A 64 -1.15 9.96 16.40
N ASP A 65 -2.10 9.88 15.46
CA ASP A 65 -3.33 9.10 15.62
C ASP A 65 -3.00 7.60 15.71
N SER A 66 -3.21 7.02 16.89
CA SER A 66 -2.87 5.61 17.15
C SER A 66 -3.75 4.63 16.38
N ILE A 67 -4.99 4.99 16.04
CA ILE A 67 -5.92 4.14 15.29
C ILE A 67 -5.48 4.09 13.83
N ILE A 68 -5.21 5.24 13.22
CA ILE A 68 -4.72 5.31 11.84
C ILE A 68 -3.38 4.59 11.73
N ARG A 69 -2.47 4.83 12.68
CA ARG A 69 -1.16 4.18 12.70
C ARG A 69 -1.26 2.66 12.80
N ALA A 70 -2.07 2.14 13.72
CA ALA A 70 -2.28 0.70 13.87
C ALA A 70 -2.88 0.08 12.59
N ARG A 71 -3.86 0.76 11.97
CA ARG A 71 -4.45 0.30 10.71
C ARG A 71 -3.46 0.33 9.55
N GLY A 72 -2.60 1.35 9.47
CA GLY A 72 -1.53 1.40 8.47
C GLY A 72 -0.58 0.21 8.58
N ILE A 73 -0.21 -0.18 9.80
CA ILE A 73 0.63 -1.37 10.05
C ILE A 73 -0.10 -2.65 9.62
N LEU A 74 -1.38 -2.79 9.97
CA LEU A 74 -2.19 -3.95 9.58
C LEU A 74 -2.33 -4.08 8.06
N LEU A 75 -2.57 -2.98 7.35
CA LEU A 75 -2.65 -2.96 5.89
C LEU A 75 -1.39 -3.55 5.26
N LEU A 76 -0.21 -3.14 5.73
CA LEU A 76 1.06 -3.68 5.23
C LEU A 76 1.17 -5.19 5.47
N GLY A 77 0.80 -5.67 6.67
CA GLY A 77 0.81 -7.10 6.98
C GLY A 77 -0.12 -7.93 6.09
N GLU A 78 -1.33 -7.42 5.82
CA GLU A 78 -2.29 -8.08 4.93
C GLU A 78 -1.81 -8.10 3.48
N LEU A 79 -1.23 -7.00 2.98
CA LEU A 79 -0.69 -6.94 1.62
C LEU A 79 0.49 -7.90 1.44
N LEU A 80 1.40 -7.97 2.41
CA LEU A 80 2.50 -8.94 2.38
C LEU A 80 1.99 -10.39 2.32
N THR A 81 0.93 -10.70 3.07
CA THR A 81 0.26 -12.00 3.01
C THR A 81 -0.31 -12.28 1.61
N LYS A 82 -0.94 -11.29 0.98
CA LYS A 82 -1.49 -11.41 -0.40
C LYS A 82 -0.39 -11.53 -1.45
N LEU A 83 0.82 -11.05 -1.17
CA LEU A 83 2.00 -11.11 -2.04
C LEU A 83 2.86 -12.34 -1.79
N ALA A 84 2.55 -13.21 -0.83
CA ALA A 84 3.38 -14.37 -0.48
C ALA A 84 3.67 -15.32 -1.65
N SER A 85 2.81 -15.36 -2.67
CA SER A 85 3.00 -16.16 -3.89
C SER A 85 3.65 -15.40 -5.05
N LYS A 86 3.90 -14.10 -4.92
CA LYS A 86 4.60 -13.28 -5.91
C LYS A 86 6.11 -13.37 -5.64
N LEU A 87 6.88 -13.67 -6.69
CA LEU A 87 8.34 -13.55 -6.63
C LEU A 87 8.69 -12.06 -6.51
N LEU A 88 9.08 -11.64 -5.31
CA LEU A 88 9.65 -10.32 -5.09
C LEU A 88 11.14 -10.38 -5.44
N ASP A 89 11.61 -9.38 -6.19
CA ASP A 89 13.04 -9.25 -6.43
C ASP A 89 13.78 -8.84 -5.16
N ASN A 90 15.10 -9.06 -5.16
CA ASN A 90 15.95 -8.82 -3.99
C ASN A 90 15.96 -7.33 -3.57
N ALA A 91 15.90 -6.40 -4.52
CA ALA A 91 15.88 -4.97 -4.23
C ALA A 91 14.59 -4.55 -3.52
N THR A 92 13.45 -5.11 -3.94
CA THR A 92 12.14 -4.92 -3.31
C THR A 92 12.15 -5.45 -1.88
N ILE A 93 12.71 -6.64 -1.65
CA ILE A 93 12.83 -7.23 -0.31
C ILE A 93 13.71 -6.36 0.60
N HIS A 94 14.88 -5.93 0.13
CA HIS A 94 15.76 -5.04 0.90
C HIS A 94 15.11 -3.69 1.21
N SER A 95 14.35 -3.12 0.28
CA SER A 95 13.63 -1.87 0.51
C SER A 95 12.56 -2.02 1.59
N LEU A 96 11.81 -3.14 1.57
CA LEU A 96 10.84 -3.47 2.63
C LEU A 96 11.53 -3.63 3.99
N ILE A 97 12.63 -4.38 4.05
CA ILE A 97 13.39 -4.57 5.29
C ILE A 97 13.85 -3.21 5.83
N GLY A 98 14.51 -2.41 5.01
CA GLY A 98 15.02 -1.09 5.40
C GLY A 98 13.91 -0.19 5.94
N PHE A 99 12.79 -0.13 5.22
CA PHE A 99 11.63 0.65 5.65
C PHE A 99 11.10 0.23 7.02
N PHE A 100 10.89 -1.08 7.24
CA PHE A 100 10.39 -1.56 8.52
C PHE A 100 11.39 -1.34 9.65
N THR A 101 12.68 -1.58 9.43
CA THR A 101 13.71 -1.40 10.48
C THR A 101 13.94 0.06 10.88
N GLU A 102 13.66 1.01 10.00
CA GLU A 102 13.81 2.45 10.29
C GLU A 102 12.60 3.04 11.02
N ARG A 103 11.42 2.42 10.91
CA ARG A 103 10.14 3.05 11.26
C ARG A 103 9.27 2.29 12.25
N LEU A 104 9.51 1.00 12.48
CA LEU A 104 8.87 0.18 13.53
C LEU A 104 9.87 -0.15 14.64
#